data_AF-A0A925TGQ9-F1
#
_entry.id   AF-A0A925TGQ9-F1
#
_cell.length_a   1.000
_cell.length_b   1.000
_cell.length_c   1.000
_cell.angle_alpha   90.00
_cell.angle_beta   90.00
_cell.angle_gamma   90.00
#
_symmetry.space_group_name_H-M   'P 1'
#
loop_
_entity.id
_entity.type
_entity.pdbx_description
1 polymer ?
#
loop_
_entity_poly.entity_id
_entity_poly.type
_entity_poly.pdbx_seq_one_letter_code
_entity_poly.pdbx_strand_id
1 'polypeptide(L)'
;MNFDPTNEPDAAFVSFEEATQYLEKMCRIFQVRHLSYWSLSLVGGLPDEVTWIATYDPAYMSHYMRNYTPVGDPTFESVATDPVLIDWADSSSQDPAVRAIHRAAEKYGIAKHGLSYGFRDGADRAVMFSVNVECADPQWPTEKQRIVGVFRGFAHYFHGRGKPLVESRRIASAA
;
A
#
# COMPACT_ATOMS: atom_id res chain seq x y z
N MET A 1 8.59 -13.30 8.98
CA MET A 1 7.73 -12.21 9.49
C MET A 1 6.76 -12.86 10.46
N ASN A 2 6.50 -12.28 11.63
CA ASN A 2 5.49 -12.80 12.56
C ASN A 2 4.50 -11.67 12.88
N PHE A 3 3.22 -11.95 12.74
CA PHE A 3 2.13 -11.03 13.05
C PHE A 3 0.96 -11.86 13.53
N ASP A 4 0.48 -11.54 14.72
CA ASP A 4 -0.71 -12.15 15.28
C ASP A 4 -1.68 -11.02 15.63
N PRO A 5 -2.79 -10.88 14.89
CA PRO A 5 -3.73 -9.78 15.11
C PRO A 5 -4.33 -9.82 16.52
N THR A 6 -4.36 -10.97 17.18
CA THR A 6 -4.92 -11.11 18.54
C THR A 6 -4.08 -10.42 19.62
N ASN A 7 -2.81 -10.10 19.32
CA ASN A 7 -1.91 -9.36 20.20
C ASN A 7 -1.87 -7.86 19.89
N GLU A 8 -2.66 -7.39 18.94
CA GLU A 8 -2.68 -5.98 18.53
C GLU A 8 -4.02 -5.32 18.89
N PRO A 9 -4.08 -3.98 18.96
CA PRO A 9 -5.33 -3.28 19.23
C PRO A 9 -6.35 -3.53 18.12
N ASP A 10 -7.61 -3.78 18.49
CA ASP A 10 -8.73 -3.90 17.52
C ASP A 10 -9.44 -2.56 17.25
N ALA A 11 -9.17 -1.54 18.05
CA ALA A 11 -9.81 -0.23 17.91
C ALA A 11 -9.38 0.48 16.61
N ALA A 12 -10.32 1.19 15.98
CA ALA A 12 -10.04 2.01 14.81
C ALA A 12 -8.98 3.08 15.11
N PHE A 13 -8.20 3.46 14.10
CA PHE A 13 -7.28 4.60 14.23
C PHE A 13 -8.08 5.89 14.42
N VAL A 14 -7.66 6.74 15.36
CA VAL A 14 -8.31 8.03 15.63
C VAL A 14 -7.78 9.16 14.74
N SER A 15 -6.63 8.96 14.09
CA SER A 15 -6.04 9.94 13.17
C SER A 15 -5.12 9.30 12.12
N PHE A 16 -4.85 10.03 11.03
CA PHE A 16 -3.90 9.59 10.00
C PHE A 16 -2.46 9.55 10.52
N GLU A 17 -2.14 10.41 11.50
CA GLU A 17 -0.84 10.40 12.18
C GLU A 17 -0.65 9.10 12.96
N GLU A 18 -1.65 8.68 13.76
CA GLU A 18 -1.61 7.41 14.49
C GLU A 18 -1.47 6.22 13.53
N ALA A 19 -2.24 6.20 12.44
CA ALA A 19 -2.14 5.16 11.43
C ALA A 19 -0.74 5.10 10.79
N THR A 20 -0.13 6.26 10.54
CA THR A 20 1.24 6.35 9.99
C THR A 20 2.28 5.87 11.00
N GLN A 21 2.20 6.32 12.25
CA GLN A 21 3.09 5.87 13.34
C GLN A 21 2.98 4.36 13.58
N TYR A 22 1.78 3.79 13.43
CA TYR A 22 1.60 2.35 13.46
C TYR A 22 2.33 1.66 12.31
N LEU A 23 2.23 2.15 11.08
CA LEU A 23 3.01 1.61 9.96
C LEU A 23 4.52 1.70 10.23
N GLU A 24 5.02 2.80 10.79
CA GLU A 24 6.44 2.95 11.14
C GLU A 24 6.88 1.94 12.22
N LYS A 25 6.05 1.70 13.24
CA LYS A 25 6.26 0.62 14.22
C LYS A 25 6.35 -0.73 13.51
N MET A 26 5.45 -1.01 12.58
CA MET A 26 5.41 -2.29 11.87
C MET A 26 6.57 -2.45 10.88
N CYS A 27 7.08 -1.37 10.27
CA CYS A 27 8.33 -1.42 9.49
C CYS A 27 9.48 -1.98 10.33
N ARG A 28 9.62 -1.51 11.58
CA ARG A 28 10.66 -1.99 12.51
C ARG A 28 10.46 -3.46 12.89
N ILE A 29 9.23 -3.86 13.21
CA ILE A 29 8.90 -5.24 13.62
C ILE A 29 9.08 -6.23 12.47
N PHE A 30 8.60 -5.88 11.28
CA PHE A 30 8.71 -6.73 10.10
C PHE A 30 10.08 -6.70 9.44
N GLN A 31 10.95 -5.76 9.86
CA GLN A 31 12.25 -5.49 9.26
C GLN A 31 12.13 -5.25 7.76
N VAL A 32 11.24 -4.32 7.41
CA VAL A 32 10.99 -3.87 6.04
C VAL A 32 11.23 -2.38 5.95
N ARG A 33 11.55 -1.89 4.75
CA ARG A 33 11.94 -0.49 4.57
C ARG A 33 10.74 0.44 4.68
N HIS A 34 9.68 0.12 3.95
CA HIS A 34 8.47 0.92 3.94
C HIS A 34 7.20 0.07 3.88
N LEU A 35 6.12 0.66 4.36
CA LEU A 35 4.76 0.16 4.22
C LEU A 35 3.89 1.28 3.66
N SER A 36 2.90 0.91 2.86
CA SER A 36 1.99 1.87 2.23
C SER A 36 0.60 1.28 2.14
N TYR A 37 -0.40 2.11 2.38
CA TYR A 37 -1.82 1.80 2.32
C TYR A 37 -2.52 2.83 1.44
N TRP A 38 -3.26 2.31 0.46
CA TRP A 38 -4.15 3.07 -0.40
C TRP A 38 -5.59 2.62 -0.19
N SER A 39 -6.47 3.58 -0.01
CA SER A 39 -7.91 3.40 -0.14
C SER A 39 -8.42 4.31 -1.24
N LEU A 40 -9.06 3.72 -2.23
CA LEU A 40 -9.57 4.42 -3.39
C LEU A 40 -11.08 4.20 -3.48
N SER A 41 -11.84 5.29 -3.30
CA SER A 41 -13.28 5.29 -3.59
C SER A 41 -13.51 5.38 -5.09
N LEU A 42 -14.56 4.69 -5.55
CA LEU A 42 -14.92 4.58 -6.95
C LEU A 42 -16.36 5.03 -7.16
N VAL A 43 -16.60 5.95 -8.10
CA VAL A 43 -17.93 6.37 -8.52
C VAL A 43 -18.11 6.02 -9.99
N GLY A 44 -19.11 5.19 -10.31
CA GLY A 44 -19.30 4.68 -11.67
C GLY A 44 -18.13 3.85 -12.19
N GLY A 45 -17.33 3.25 -11.30
CA GLY A 45 -16.12 2.51 -11.65
C GLY A 45 -14.87 3.37 -11.87
N LEU A 46 -14.98 4.69 -11.72
CA LEU A 46 -13.86 5.62 -11.86
C LEU A 46 -13.35 6.08 -10.48
N PRO A 47 -12.03 6.28 -10.32
CA PRO A 47 -11.43 6.87 -9.12
C PRO A 47 -12.04 8.23 -8.76
N ASP A 48 -12.47 8.37 -7.51
CA ASP A 48 -13.06 9.60 -6.97
C ASP A 48 -12.17 10.19 -5.87
N GLU A 49 -12.17 9.56 -4.69
CA GLU A 49 -11.33 9.97 -3.57
C GLU A 49 -10.23 8.97 -3.27
N VAL A 50 -9.05 9.50 -2.93
CA VAL A 50 -7.87 8.75 -2.53
C VAL A 50 -7.52 9.08 -1.09
N THR A 51 -7.27 8.05 -0.29
CA THR A 51 -6.48 8.14 0.92
C THR A 51 -5.21 7.33 0.79
N TRP A 52 -4.07 7.97 1.02
CA TRP A 52 -2.75 7.36 1.02
C TRP A 52 -2.06 7.56 2.37
N ILE A 53 -1.77 6.46 3.07
CA ILE A 53 -1.05 6.43 4.33
C ILE A 53 0.21 5.60 4.10
N ALA A 54 1.40 6.17 4.28
CA ALA A 54 2.64 5.44 4.01
C ALA A 54 3.79 5.96 4.87
N THR A 55 4.83 5.13 4.97
CA THR A 55 6.10 5.50 5.60
C THR A 55 7.13 6.00 4.58
N TYR A 56 6.69 6.37 3.38
CA TYR A 56 7.53 6.95 2.35
C TYR A 56 7.92 8.39 2.71
N ASP A 57 8.99 8.87 2.07
CA ASP A 57 9.35 10.28 2.13
C ASP A 57 8.16 11.16 1.67
N PRO A 58 7.73 12.17 2.46
CA PRO A 58 6.65 13.07 2.07
C PRO A 58 6.89 13.81 0.74
N ALA A 59 8.15 14.08 0.40
CA ALA A 59 8.54 14.67 -0.88
C ALA A 59 8.31 13.69 -2.05
N TYR A 60 8.53 12.38 -1.84
CA TYR A 60 8.14 11.37 -2.81
C TYR A 60 6.62 11.31 -2.98
N MET A 61 5.87 11.27 -1.88
CA MET A 61 4.40 11.22 -1.95
C MET A 61 3.87 12.43 -2.74
N SER A 62 4.40 13.62 -2.45
CA SER A 62 4.08 14.85 -3.17
C SER A 62 4.52 14.81 -4.63
N HIS A 63 5.68 14.21 -4.94
CA HIS A 63 6.12 14.01 -6.31
C HIS A 63 5.18 13.06 -7.06
N TYR A 64 4.79 11.94 -6.44
CA TYR A 64 3.92 10.95 -7.05
C TYR A 64 2.55 11.56 -7.39
N MET A 65 1.90 12.20 -6.42
CA MET A 65 0.57 12.82 -6.61
C MET A 65 0.56 13.95 -7.66
N ARG A 66 1.72 14.54 -7.99
CA ARG A 66 1.83 15.59 -9.02
C ARG A 66 2.08 15.05 -10.42
N ASN A 67 2.75 13.91 -10.54
CA ASN A 67 3.26 13.41 -11.83
C ASN A 67 2.56 12.14 -12.30
N TYR A 68 1.87 11.44 -11.39
CA TYR A 68 1.18 10.20 -11.66
C TYR A 68 -0.23 10.26 -11.08
N THR A 69 -1.07 9.36 -11.56
CA THR A 69 -2.43 9.18 -11.07
C THR A 69 -2.67 7.68 -10.90
N PRO A 70 -3.48 7.24 -9.91
CA PRO A 70 -3.95 5.86 -9.84
C PRO A 70 -4.71 5.43 -11.12
N VAL A 71 -5.26 6.39 -11.87
CA VAL A 71 -5.88 6.16 -13.18
C VAL A 71 -4.79 5.86 -14.21
N GLY A 72 -4.74 4.64 -14.75
CA GLY A 72 -3.72 4.22 -15.71
C GLY A 72 -2.44 3.67 -15.08
N ASP A 73 -2.40 3.51 -13.75
CA ASP A 73 -1.39 2.70 -13.07
C ASP A 73 -1.85 1.22 -13.12
N PRO A 74 -1.14 0.32 -13.83
CA PRO A 74 -1.53 -1.08 -13.97
C PRO A 74 -1.68 -1.81 -12.62
N THR A 75 -0.97 -1.32 -11.61
CA THR A 75 -1.03 -1.85 -10.24
C THR A 75 -2.40 -1.63 -9.61
N PHE A 76 -3.11 -0.55 -9.98
CA PHE A 76 -4.46 -0.24 -9.50
C PHE A 76 -5.56 -0.83 -10.41
N GLU A 77 -5.35 -0.87 -11.72
CA GLU A 77 -6.32 -1.46 -12.66
C GLU A 77 -6.55 -2.95 -12.37
N SER A 78 -5.48 -3.68 -12.00
CA SER A 78 -5.55 -5.10 -11.64
C SER A 78 -6.31 -5.38 -10.33
N VAL A 79 -6.53 -4.38 -9.48
CA VAL A 79 -7.30 -4.51 -8.21
C VAL A 79 -8.81 -4.51 -8.45
N ALA A 80 -9.26 -4.09 -9.63
CA ALA A 80 -10.69 -3.88 -9.91
C ALA A 80 -11.52 -5.18 -9.92
N THR A 81 -10.90 -6.34 -10.14
CA THR A 81 -11.58 -7.61 -10.37
C THR A 81 -11.42 -8.62 -9.24
N ASP A 82 -10.18 -8.93 -8.82
CA ASP A 82 -9.89 -9.99 -7.84
C ASP A 82 -8.76 -9.58 -6.89
N PRO A 83 -8.67 -10.19 -5.69
CA PRO A 83 -7.51 -10.01 -4.84
C PRO A 83 -6.22 -10.45 -5.54
N VAL A 84 -5.29 -9.51 -5.73
CA VAL A 84 -4.07 -9.72 -6.52
C VAL A 84 -2.83 -9.44 -5.69
N LEU A 85 -1.82 -10.28 -5.81
CA LEU A 85 -0.49 -10.05 -5.23
C LEU A 85 0.50 -9.79 -6.35
N ILE A 86 1.08 -8.60 -6.35
CA ILE A 86 1.94 -8.08 -7.40
C ILE A 86 3.36 -8.02 -6.86
N ASP A 87 4.28 -8.65 -7.58
CA ASP A 87 5.73 -8.53 -7.34
C ASP A 87 6.30 -7.39 -8.17
N TRP A 88 6.94 -6.45 -7.50
CA TRP A 88 7.53 -5.26 -8.11
C TRP A 88 8.70 -5.58 -9.04
N ALA A 89 9.49 -6.61 -8.73
CA ALA A 89 10.59 -7.05 -9.58
C ALA A 89 10.06 -7.60 -10.91
N ASP A 90 9.02 -8.43 -10.84
CA ASP A 90 8.38 -9.01 -12.02
C ASP A 90 7.66 -7.93 -12.84
N SER A 91 6.84 -7.09 -12.20
CA SER A 91 6.06 -6.04 -12.87
C SER A 91 6.95 -4.99 -13.54
N SER A 92 8.01 -4.53 -12.87
CA SER A 92 8.96 -3.58 -13.47
C SER A 92 9.69 -4.19 -14.67
N SER A 93 9.94 -5.51 -14.71
CA SER A 93 10.55 -6.11 -15.90
C SER A 93 9.62 -6.05 -17.13
N GLN A 94 8.31 -6.02 -16.90
CA GLN A 94 7.27 -6.11 -17.94
C GLN A 94 6.77 -4.75 -18.42
N ASP A 95 6.66 -3.75 -17.54
CA ASP A 95 6.00 -2.48 -17.86
C ASP A 95 6.96 -1.26 -17.78
N PRO A 96 7.18 -0.51 -18.89
CA PRO A 96 8.00 0.70 -18.91
C PRO A 96 7.52 1.82 -17.98
N ALA A 97 6.21 1.99 -17.80
CA ALA A 97 5.64 3.02 -16.92
C ALA A 97 5.92 2.67 -15.45
N VAL A 98 5.72 1.42 -15.06
CA VAL A 98 6.07 0.93 -13.72
C VAL A 98 7.57 1.10 -13.45
N ARG A 99 8.45 0.81 -14.44
CA ARG A 99 9.89 1.08 -14.31
C ARG A 99 10.19 2.55 -14.07
N ALA A 100 9.52 3.46 -14.77
CA ALA A 100 9.75 4.89 -14.63
C ALA A 100 9.38 5.37 -13.22
N ILE A 101 8.25 4.91 -12.69
CA ILE A 101 7.82 5.19 -11.32
C ILE A 101 8.84 4.66 -10.31
N HIS A 102 9.27 3.40 -10.43
CA HIS A 102 10.27 2.83 -9.51
C HIS A 102 11.60 3.58 -9.54
N ARG A 103 12.10 3.96 -10.72
CA ARG A 103 13.33 4.76 -10.84
C ARG A 103 13.20 6.14 -10.20
N ALA A 104 12.02 6.76 -10.24
CA ALA A 104 11.78 8.00 -9.52
C ALA A 104 11.78 7.77 -8.01
N ALA A 105 11.15 6.68 -7.56
CA ALA A 105 11.03 6.28 -6.16
C ALA A 105 12.39 5.97 -5.49
N GLU A 106 13.33 5.38 -6.22
CA GLU A 106 14.70 5.09 -5.74
C GLU A 106 15.42 6.32 -5.19
N LYS A 107 15.19 7.50 -5.77
CA LYS A 107 15.80 8.77 -5.32
C LYS A 107 15.33 9.19 -3.93
N TYR A 108 14.23 8.62 -3.45
CA TYR A 108 13.63 8.87 -2.15
C TYR A 108 13.76 7.66 -1.21
N GLY A 109 14.64 6.72 -1.53
CA GLY A 109 14.94 5.56 -0.69
C GLY A 109 14.01 4.36 -0.88
N ILE A 110 13.02 4.42 -1.77
CA ILE A 110 12.15 3.26 -2.03
C ILE A 110 12.93 2.25 -2.88
N ALA A 111 13.14 1.06 -2.33
CA ALA A 111 13.92 0.02 -2.98
C ALA A 111 13.17 -0.61 -4.17
N LYS A 112 13.92 -1.29 -5.06
CA LYS A 112 13.38 -2.05 -6.19
C LYS A 112 12.41 -3.17 -5.78
N HIS A 113 12.66 -3.81 -4.64
CA HIS A 113 11.93 -5.00 -4.22
C HIS A 113 10.75 -4.67 -3.32
N GLY A 114 9.62 -5.30 -3.58
CA GLY A 114 8.40 -5.10 -2.82
C GLY A 114 7.24 -5.93 -3.34
N LEU A 115 6.17 -5.95 -2.55
CA LEU A 115 4.91 -6.57 -2.92
C LEU A 115 3.79 -5.55 -2.76
N SER A 116 2.84 -5.56 -3.68
CA SER A 116 1.53 -4.93 -3.49
C SER A 116 0.45 -5.99 -3.43
N TYR A 117 -0.43 -5.92 -2.44
CA TYR A 117 -1.62 -6.75 -2.32
C TYR A 117 -2.85 -5.85 -2.47
N GLY A 118 -3.56 -6.04 -3.57
CA GLY A 118 -4.81 -5.35 -3.88
C GLY A 118 -6.01 -6.20 -3.54
N PHE A 119 -7.09 -5.60 -3.07
CA PHE A 119 -8.39 -6.24 -2.88
C PHE A 119 -9.54 -5.21 -2.89
N ARG A 120 -10.78 -5.71 -2.96
CA ARG A 120 -12.00 -4.89 -2.96
C ARG A 120 -12.62 -4.83 -1.56
N ASP A 121 -13.11 -3.65 -1.17
CA ASP A 121 -13.93 -3.45 0.03
C ASP A 121 -15.34 -3.03 -0.42
N GLY A 122 -16.15 -4.01 -0.82
CA GLY A 122 -17.45 -3.73 -1.44
C GLY A 122 -17.35 -3.33 -2.92
N ALA A 123 -18.42 -2.70 -3.42
CA ALA A 123 -18.58 -2.39 -4.85
C ALA A 123 -17.94 -1.07 -5.28
N ASP A 124 -17.63 -0.18 -4.34
CA ASP A 124 -17.21 1.20 -4.59
C ASP A 124 -15.84 1.51 -3.99
N ARG A 125 -15.07 0.49 -3.57
CA ARG A 125 -13.74 0.70 -2.99
C ARG A 125 -12.73 -0.33 -3.41
N ALA A 126 -11.58 0.16 -3.86
CA ALA A 126 -10.37 -0.61 -4.05
C ALA A 126 -9.37 -0.26 -2.94
N VAL A 127 -8.69 -1.28 -2.43
CA VAL A 127 -7.66 -1.17 -1.40
C VAL A 127 -6.38 -1.76 -1.95
N MET A 128 -5.26 -1.07 -1.75
CA MET A 128 -3.95 -1.62 -2.04
C MET A 128 -3.02 -1.41 -0.86
N PHE A 129 -2.39 -2.49 -0.42
CA PHE A 129 -1.37 -2.47 0.60
C PHE A 129 -0.03 -2.83 -0.02
N SER A 130 1.03 -2.10 0.29
CA SER A 130 2.37 -2.36 -0.24
C SER A 130 3.41 -2.48 0.86
N VAL A 131 4.41 -3.33 0.61
CA VAL A 131 5.60 -3.50 1.42
C VAL A 131 6.83 -3.37 0.55
N ASN A 132 7.79 -2.56 1.00
CA ASN A 132 9.06 -2.34 0.34
C ASN A 132 10.21 -2.94 1.16
N VAL A 133 11.13 -3.62 0.49
CA VAL A 133 12.23 -4.34 1.12
C VAL A 133 13.54 -3.94 0.46
N GLU A 134 14.52 -3.56 1.26
CA GLU A 134 15.87 -3.37 0.78
C GLU A 134 16.62 -4.71 0.85
N CYS A 135 16.87 -5.31 -0.31
CA CYS A 135 17.70 -6.49 -0.45
C CYS A 135 18.29 -6.57 -1.87
N ALA A 136 19.33 -7.37 -2.04
CA ALA A 136 19.91 -7.65 -3.36
C ALA A 136 19.04 -8.64 -4.15
N ASP A 137 19.12 -8.60 -5.48
CA ASP A 137 18.33 -9.46 -6.39
C ASP A 137 18.36 -10.96 -6.01
N PRO A 138 19.51 -11.57 -5.65
CA PRO A 138 19.54 -12.99 -5.27
C PRO A 138 18.82 -13.31 -3.96
N GLN A 139 18.62 -12.32 -3.08
CA GLN A 139 17.96 -12.47 -1.78
C GLN A 139 16.44 -12.31 -1.90
N TRP A 140 15.95 -11.69 -2.98
CA TRP A 140 14.54 -11.38 -3.14
C TRP A 140 13.60 -12.59 -3.04
N PRO A 141 13.87 -13.75 -3.66
CA PRO A 141 12.97 -14.90 -3.54
C PRO A 141 12.75 -15.35 -2.09
N THR A 142 13.79 -15.32 -1.26
CA THR A 142 13.72 -15.66 0.17
C THR A 142 12.95 -14.62 0.96
N GLU A 143 13.22 -13.33 0.74
CA GLU A 143 12.47 -12.23 1.40
C GLU A 143 10.99 -12.23 1.02
N LYS A 144 10.67 -12.44 -0.27
CA LYS A 144 9.31 -12.59 -0.77
C LYS A 144 8.56 -13.69 -0.01
N GLN A 145 9.15 -14.89 0.08
CA GLN A 145 8.54 -16.01 0.81
C GLN A 145 8.29 -15.68 2.30
N ARG A 146 9.24 -15.00 2.96
CA ARG A 146 9.12 -14.57 4.36
C ARG A 146 7.93 -13.62 4.59
N ILE A 147 7.58 -12.83 3.58
CA ILE A 147 6.55 -11.77 3.66
C ILE A 147 5.17 -12.29 3.29
N VAL A 148 5.05 -13.05 2.19
CA VAL A 148 3.77 -13.48 1.61
C VAL A 148 2.85 -14.16 2.64
N GLY A 149 3.40 -14.99 3.54
CA GLY A 149 2.61 -15.73 4.52
C GLY A 149 1.87 -14.86 5.54
N VAL A 150 2.31 -13.62 5.74
CA VAL A 150 1.76 -12.72 6.77
C VAL A 150 1.11 -11.47 6.16
N PHE A 151 1.62 -11.04 5.01
CA PHE A 151 1.30 -9.75 4.43
C PHE A 151 -0.19 -9.54 4.14
N ARG A 152 -0.89 -10.57 3.65
CA ARG A 152 -2.33 -10.48 3.36
C ARG A 152 -3.16 -10.27 4.63
N GLY A 153 -2.87 -11.03 5.69
CA GLY A 153 -3.55 -10.89 6.98
C GLY A 153 -3.31 -9.52 7.60
N PHE A 154 -2.07 -9.02 7.53
CA PHE A 154 -1.73 -7.68 7.99
C PHE A 154 -2.46 -6.58 7.20
N ALA A 155 -2.57 -6.72 5.88
CA ALA A 155 -3.28 -5.76 5.03
C ALA A 155 -4.77 -5.64 5.41
N HIS A 156 -5.45 -6.76 5.64
CA HIS A 156 -6.84 -6.79 6.10
C HIS A 156 -6.98 -6.20 7.52
N TYR A 157 -6.08 -6.57 8.43
CA TYR A 157 -6.06 -6.02 9.78
C TYR A 157 -5.92 -4.49 9.77
N PHE A 158 -4.94 -3.96 9.04
CA PHE A 158 -4.73 -2.51 8.97
C PHE A 158 -5.93 -1.81 8.32
N HIS A 159 -6.48 -2.39 7.26
CA HIS A 159 -7.66 -1.85 6.60
C HIS A 159 -8.87 -1.79 7.55
N GLY A 160 -9.12 -2.84 8.34
CA GLY A 160 -10.21 -2.85 9.33
C GLY A 160 -10.12 -1.69 10.33
N ARG A 161 -8.91 -1.36 10.79
CA ARG A 161 -8.68 -0.23 11.70
C ARG A 161 -8.70 1.13 11.01
N GLY A 162 -8.24 1.20 9.77
CA GLY A 162 -8.17 2.44 8.98
C GLY A 162 -9.50 2.84 8.33
N LYS A 163 -10.36 1.88 8.00
CA LYS A 163 -11.61 2.12 7.25
C LYS A 163 -12.52 3.16 7.92
N PRO A 164 -12.81 3.11 9.23
CA PRO A 164 -13.68 4.12 9.86
C PRO A 164 -13.13 5.54 9.77
N LEU A 165 -11.80 5.70 9.84
CA LEU A 165 -11.12 6.98 9.70
C LEU A 165 -11.25 7.53 8.28
N VAL A 166 -11.04 6.68 7.26
CA VAL A 166 -11.21 7.04 5.85
C VAL A 166 -12.65 7.48 5.56
N GLU A 167 -13.62 6.75 6.08
CA GLU A 167 -15.05 7.04 5.88
C GLU A 167 -15.49 8.33 6.56
N SER A 168 -14.99 8.59 7.77
CA SER A 168 -15.29 9.82 8.49
C SER A 168 -14.81 11.07 7.75
N ARG A 169 -13.63 10.99 7.11
CA ARG A 169 -13.10 12.09 6.27
C ARG A 169 -14.00 12.37 5.07
N ARG A 170 -14.51 11.33 4.41
CA ARG A 170 -15.40 11.46 3.25
C ARG A 170 -16.74 12.12 3.59
N ILE A 171 -17.32 11.78 4.74
CA ILE A 171 -18.54 12.43 5.21
C ILE A 171 -18.29 13.92 5.44
N ALA A 172 -17.14 14.29 6.01
CA ALA A 172 -16.78 15.68 6.23
C ALA A 172 -16.45 16.45 4.94
N SER A 173 -15.98 15.81 3.87
CA SER A 173 -15.73 16.46 2.56
C SER A 173 -17.00 16.66 1.73
N ALA A 174 -18.07 15.89 2.01
CA ALA A 174 -19.34 15.94 1.28
C ALA A 174 -20.41 16.86 1.93
N ALA A 175 -20.14 17.41 3.11
CA ALA A 175 -21.01 18.32 3.86
C ALA A 175 -20.63 19.79 3.65
#